data_AF-A0A8C0QKP9-F1
#
_entry.id   AF-A0A8C0QKP9-F1
#
_cell.length_a   1.000
_cell.length_b   1.000
_cell.length_c   1.000
_cell.angle_alpha   90.00
_cell.angle_beta   90.00
_cell.angle_gamma   90.00
#
_symmetry.space_group_name_H-M   'P 1'
#
loop_
_entity.id
_entity.type
_entity.pdbx_description
1 polymer ?
#
loop_
_entity_poly.entity_id
_entity_poly.type
_entity_poly.pdbx_seq_one_letter_code
_entity_poly.pdbx_strand_id
1 'polypeptide(L)'
;MTDKPPQVELFVTAGSDGAKIGNCPFSQRLFMVLWLKGVTFNVTTVDTKRRTETVQKLCPGGQLPFLPYRTEVHTDTNNIEEVLEAVLCPPRYPKLAALNPESNTAGLDIFAKFSAYIKNSNPDNQSPIAN
;
A
#
# COMPACT_ATOMS: atom_id res chain seq x y z
N MET A 1 20.79 24.21 5.23
CA MET A 1 20.15 23.30 4.26
C MET A 1 18.66 23.42 4.45
N THR A 2 17.93 23.77 3.41
CA THR A 2 16.49 24.08 3.47
C THR A 2 15.70 22.86 3.96
N ASP A 3 15.14 22.98 5.17
CA ASP A 3 14.46 21.93 5.93
C ASP A 3 13.05 21.63 5.41
N LYS A 4 12.89 21.57 4.08
CA LYS A 4 11.59 21.34 3.47
C LYS A 4 11.24 19.86 3.57
N PRO A 5 10.08 19.50 4.16
CA PRO A 5 9.67 18.11 4.26
C PRO A 5 9.57 17.48 2.86
N PRO A 6 9.88 16.18 2.72
CA PRO A 6 9.78 15.49 1.44
C PRO A 6 8.35 15.60 0.89
N GLN A 7 8.22 15.91 -0.40
CA GLN A 7 6.94 15.78 -1.08
C GLN A 7 6.67 14.30 -1.32
N VAL A 8 5.62 13.79 -0.68
CA VAL A 8 5.17 12.40 -0.83
C VAL A 8 3.76 12.41 -1.40
N GLU A 9 3.56 11.66 -2.47
CA GLU A 9 2.25 11.46 -3.08
C GLU A 9 2.01 9.97 -3.29
N LEU A 10 0.95 9.45 -2.69
CA LEU A 10 0.55 8.05 -2.79
C LEU A 10 -0.59 7.91 -3.80
N PHE A 11 -0.40 7.06 -4.80
CA PHE A 11 -1.42 6.75 -5.79
C PHE A 11 -2.11 5.45 -5.43
N VAL A 12 -3.42 5.53 -5.20
CA VAL A 12 -4.24 4.41 -4.70
C VAL A 12 -5.35 4.06 -5.67
N THR A 13 -5.91 2.85 -5.53
CA THR A 13 -7.05 2.43 -6.35
C THR A 13 -8.30 3.23 -6.00
N ALA A 14 -8.99 3.78 -7.00
CA ALA A 14 -10.28 4.42 -6.81
C ALA A 14 -11.41 3.40 -6.58
N GLY A 15 -12.48 3.85 -5.92
CA GLY A 15 -13.71 3.11 -5.73
C GLY A 15 -14.54 3.00 -7.01
N SER A 16 -15.73 2.42 -6.91
CA SER A 16 -16.62 2.20 -8.04
C SER A 16 -17.09 3.49 -8.72
N ASP A 17 -17.06 4.63 -8.02
CA ASP A 17 -17.36 5.95 -8.56
C ASP A 17 -16.18 6.62 -9.29
N GLY A 18 -15.00 5.99 -9.28
CA GLY A 18 -13.78 6.50 -9.91
C GLY A 18 -13.10 7.64 -9.15
N ALA A 19 -13.57 8.01 -7.95
CA ALA A 19 -13.06 9.17 -7.21
C ALA A 19 -12.81 8.90 -5.72
N LYS A 20 -13.63 8.09 -5.05
CA LYS A 20 -13.40 7.74 -3.65
C LYS A 20 -12.26 6.73 -3.53
N ILE A 21 -11.75 6.54 -2.31
CA ILE A 21 -10.81 5.46 -2.04
C ILE A 21 -11.52 4.12 -2.23
N GLY A 22 -10.91 3.23 -3.01
CA GLY A 22 -11.43 1.90 -3.31
C GLY A 22 -11.00 0.83 -2.30
N ASN A 23 -11.53 -0.39 -2.50
CA ASN A 23 -11.15 -1.55 -1.71
C ASN A 23 -9.77 -2.07 -2.16
N CYS A 24 -8.70 -1.69 -1.46
CA CYS A 24 -7.36 -2.19 -1.69
C CYS A 24 -6.57 -2.25 -0.37
N PRO A 25 -6.34 -3.44 0.21
CA PRO A 25 -5.63 -3.56 1.50
C PRO A 25 -4.20 -3.05 1.43
N PHE A 26 -3.54 -3.16 0.26
CA PHE A 26 -2.19 -2.63 0.05
C PHE A 26 -2.15 -1.10 0.04
N SER A 27 -3.14 -0.45 -0.60
CA SER A 27 -3.29 1.00 -0.59
C SER A 27 -3.52 1.51 0.85
N GLN A 28 -4.38 0.80 1.59
CA GLN A 28 -4.66 1.12 2.99
C GLN A 28 -3.42 0.97 3.87
N ARG A 29 -2.64 -0.12 3.69
CA ARG A 29 -1.37 -0.34 4.42
C ARG A 29 -0.42 0.84 4.27
N LEU A 30 -0.15 1.27 3.03
CA LEU A 30 0.77 2.39 2.77
C LEU A 30 0.24 3.73 3.29
N PHE A 31 -1.08 3.97 3.18
CA PHE A 31 -1.71 5.14 3.77
C PHE A 31 -1.46 5.18 5.29
N MET A 32 -1.66 4.05 5.98
CA MET A 32 -1.44 3.96 7.43
C MET A 32 0.04 4.19 7.79
N VAL A 33 0.99 3.65 7.03
CA VAL A 33 2.42 3.88 7.23
C VAL A 33 2.73 5.39 7.17
N LEU A 34 2.31 6.08 6.11
CA LEU A 34 2.54 7.52 5.95
C LEU A 34 1.88 8.34 7.08
N TRP A 35 0.68 7.97 7.48
CA TRP A 35 -0.03 8.59 8.59
C TRP A 35 0.72 8.43 9.92
N LEU A 36 1.17 7.21 10.24
CA LEU A 36 1.92 6.91 11.46
C LEU A 36 3.31 7.55 11.48
N LYS A 37 3.93 7.76 10.30
CA LYS A 37 5.16 8.56 10.18
C LYS A 37 4.95 10.02 10.52
N GLY A 38 3.72 10.55 10.40
CA GLY A 38 3.43 11.97 10.64
C GLY A 38 3.99 12.91 9.57
N VAL A 39 4.32 12.39 8.38
CA VAL A 39 4.74 13.21 7.24
C VAL A 39 3.52 13.86 6.59
N THR A 40 3.68 15.03 5.99
CA THR A 40 2.65 15.59 5.09
C THR A 40 2.70 14.86 3.76
N PHE A 41 1.59 14.28 3.32
CA PHE A 41 1.50 13.58 2.04
C PHE A 41 0.15 13.82 1.37
N ASN A 42 0.12 13.66 0.04
CA ASN A 42 -1.10 13.68 -0.75
C ASN A 42 -1.51 12.25 -1.12
N VAL A 43 -2.81 12.06 -1.34
CA VAL A 43 -3.37 10.81 -1.84
C VAL A 43 -4.15 11.09 -3.10
N THR A 44 -3.76 10.42 -4.18
CA THR A 44 -4.41 10.54 -5.48
C THR A 44 -5.06 9.21 -5.82
N THR A 45 -6.38 9.20 -5.94
CA THR A 45 -7.15 8.02 -6.35
C THR A 45 -7.09 7.86 -7.86
N VAL A 46 -6.86 6.64 -8.34
CA VAL A 46 -6.73 6.31 -9.76
C VAL A 46 -7.90 5.44 -10.20
N ASP A 47 -8.74 5.96 -11.11
CA ASP A 47 -9.70 5.15 -11.85
C ASP A 47 -8.94 4.27 -12.85
N THR A 48 -8.87 2.96 -12.57
CA THR A 48 -8.15 1.99 -13.41
C THR A 48 -8.78 1.81 -14.79
N LYS A 49 -10.05 2.18 -14.97
CA LYS A 49 -10.75 2.16 -16.26
C LYS A 49 -10.49 3.42 -17.08
N ARG A 50 -10.10 4.53 -16.43
CA ARG A 50 -9.91 5.85 -17.04
C ARG A 50 -8.65 6.51 -16.51
N ARG A 51 -7.50 5.88 -16.78
CA ARG A 51 -6.20 6.40 -16.35
C ARG A 51 -5.83 7.68 -17.10
N THR A 52 -5.50 8.74 -16.37
CA THR A 52 -5.02 10.01 -16.96
C THR A 52 -3.64 9.84 -17.61
N GLU A 53 -3.31 10.71 -18.57
CA GLU A 53 -1.99 10.69 -19.23
C GLU A 53 -0.82 10.80 -18.23
N THR A 54 -0.98 11.63 -17.20
CA THR A 54 0.03 11.80 -16.14
C THR A 54 0.29 10.48 -15.41
N VAL A 55 -0.77 9.77 -15.02
CA VAL A 55 -0.64 8.47 -14.33
C VAL A 55 -0.05 7.40 -15.26
N GLN A 56 -0.38 7.43 -16.55
CA GLN A 56 0.21 6.53 -17.53
C GLN A 56 1.72 6.79 -17.73
N LYS A 57 2.15 8.05 -17.74
CA LYS A 57 3.56 8.43 -17.82
C LYS A 57 4.35 8.06 -16.57
N LEU A 58 3.77 8.26 -15.39
CA LEU A 58 4.41 7.94 -14.10
C LEU A 58 4.55 6.43 -13.88
N CYS A 59 3.51 5.65 -14.18
CA CYS A 59 3.52 4.20 -13.99
C CYS A 59 2.97 3.50 -15.23
N PRO A 60 3.76 3.33 -16.31
CA PRO A 60 3.28 2.72 -17.55
C PRO A 60 2.69 1.32 -17.35
N GLY A 61 3.28 0.53 -16.44
CA GLY A 61 2.83 -0.83 -16.12
C GLY A 61 1.48 -0.89 -15.39
N GLY A 62 0.96 0.23 -14.89
CA GLY A 62 -0.38 0.32 -14.31
C GLY A 62 -0.55 -0.38 -12.96
N GLN A 63 0.53 -0.69 -12.27
CA GLN A 63 0.50 -1.21 -10.91
C GLN A 63 -0.08 -0.18 -9.94
N LEU A 64 -0.83 -0.65 -8.94
CA LEU A 64 -1.35 0.14 -7.83
C LEU A 64 -1.29 -0.70 -6.54
N PRO A 65 -1.04 -0.09 -5.37
CA PRO A 65 -0.64 1.31 -5.21
C PRO A 65 0.78 1.56 -5.76
N PHE A 66 1.10 2.83 -6.05
CA PHE A 66 2.47 3.22 -6.37
C PHE A 66 2.82 4.56 -5.71
N LEU A 67 4.12 4.80 -5.54
CA LEU A 67 4.63 5.98 -4.87
C LEU A 67 5.82 6.53 -5.67
N PRO A 68 5.65 7.65 -6.38
CA PRO A 68 6.76 8.42 -6.92
C PRO A 68 7.54 9.07 -5.78
N TYR A 69 8.83 8.79 -5.69
CA TYR A 69 9.73 9.43 -4.74
C TYR A 69 11.03 9.83 -5.43
N ARG A 70 11.36 11.12 -5.36
CA ARG A 70 12.50 11.71 -6.07
C ARG A 70 12.39 11.44 -7.59
N THR A 71 13.29 10.63 -8.14
CA THR A 71 13.38 10.28 -9.56
C THR A 71 12.84 8.89 -9.87
N GLU A 72 12.41 8.15 -8.85
CA GLU A 72 11.99 6.75 -8.97
C GLU A 72 10.50 6.60 -8.69
N VAL A 73 9.88 5.59 -9.31
CA VAL A 73 8.49 5.22 -9.08
C VAL A 73 8.49 3.81 -8.51
N HIS A 74 8.11 3.70 -7.23
CA HIS A 74 8.04 2.43 -6.51
C HIS A 74 6.63 1.84 -6.66
N THR A 75 6.53 0.57 -7.06
CA THR A 75 5.25 -0.10 -7.38
C THR A 75 4.97 -1.35 -6.57
N ASP A 76 6.00 -1.96 -5.95
CA ASP A 76 5.83 -3.07 -5.02
C ASP A 76 5.55 -2.53 -3.60
N THR A 77 4.51 -3.05 -2.95
CA THR A 77 4.05 -2.53 -1.65
C THR A 77 5.10 -2.71 -0.55
N ASN A 78 5.81 -3.83 -0.53
CA ASN A 78 6.83 -4.07 0.49
C ASN A 78 8.04 -3.17 0.24
N ASN A 79 8.47 -3.03 -1.03
CA ASN A 79 9.54 -2.10 -1.39
C ASN A 79 9.20 -0.65 -1.04
N ILE A 80 7.96 -0.19 -1.27
CA ILE A 80 7.53 1.15 -0.87
C ILE A 80 7.66 1.32 0.64
N GLU A 81 7.21 0.35 1.44
CA GLU A 81 7.32 0.40 2.90
C GLU A 81 8.78 0.47 3.37
N GLU A 82 9.67 -0.33 2.79
CA GLU A 82 11.10 -0.29 3.09
C GLU A 82 11.72 1.08 2.79
N VAL A 83 11.39 1.68 1.64
CA VAL A 83 11.84 3.01 1.25
C VAL A 83 11.32 4.06 2.23
N LEU A 84 10.04 4.00 2.61
CA LEU A 84 9.45 4.93 3.58
C LEU A 84 10.07 4.78 4.97
N GLU A 85 10.36 3.56 5.42
CA GLU A 85 11.00 3.31 6.71
C GLU A 85 12.44 3.87 6.76
N ALA A 86 13.19 3.70 5.67
CA ALA A 86 14.57 4.19 5.56
C ALA A 86 14.66 5.72 5.42
N VAL A 87 13.76 6.31 4.62
CA VAL A 87 13.76 7.76 4.32
C VAL A 87 13.15 8.57 5.45
N LEU A 88 12.02 8.12 6.00
CA LEU A 88 11.30 8.80 7.07
C LEU A 88 11.75 8.21 8.41
N CYS A 89 12.98 8.49 8.80
CA CYS A 89 13.63 7.91 9.96
C CYS A 89 13.92 8.94 11.08
N PRO A 90 14.30 8.47 12.28
CA PRO A 90 14.72 9.34 13.38
C PRO A 90 15.92 10.23 13.00
N PRO A 91 16.05 11.44 13.60
CA PRO A 91 15.26 11.95 14.73
C PRO A 91 13.93 12.62 14.31
N ARG A 92 13.68 12.80 13.01
CA ARG A 92 12.53 13.58 12.52
C ARG A 92 11.22 12.79 12.50
N TYR A 93 11.28 11.50 12.21
CA TYR A 93 10.12 10.63 12.08
C TYR A 93 10.31 9.34 12.91
N PRO A 94 9.23 8.74 13.43
CA PRO A 94 9.34 7.53 14.26
C PRO A 94 9.76 6.31 13.43
N LYS A 95 10.50 5.39 14.04
CA LYS A 95 10.71 4.03 13.49
C LYS A 95 9.43 3.23 13.69
N LEU A 96 8.94 2.57 12.64
CA LEU A 96 7.68 1.78 12.69
C LEU A 96 7.91 0.28 12.63
N ALA A 97 9.10 -0.17 12.22
CA ALA A 97 9.43 -1.59 12.19
C ALA A 97 9.26 -2.23 13.57
N ALA A 98 8.58 -3.38 13.61
CA ALA A 98 8.32 -4.12 14.84
C ALA A 98 9.63 -4.57 15.51
N LEU A 99 9.63 -4.58 16.84
CA LEU A 99 10.77 -5.06 17.64
C LEU A 99 10.80 -6.58 17.73
N ASN A 100 9.62 -7.21 17.77
CA ASN A 100 9.48 -8.66 17.86
C ASN A 100 9.29 -9.25 16.45
N PRO A 101 10.18 -10.13 15.96
CA PRO A 101 10.07 -10.69 14.61
C PRO A 101 8.75 -11.44 14.35
N GLU A 102 8.20 -12.09 15.37
CA GLU A 102 6.93 -12.83 15.29
C GLU A 102 5.74 -11.91 14.94
N SER A 103 5.78 -10.64 15.34
CA SER A 103 4.75 -9.66 14.97
C SER A 103 4.62 -9.46 13.46
N ASN A 104 5.68 -9.74 12.68
CA ASN A 104 5.66 -9.59 11.23
C ASN A 104 5.07 -10.81 10.51
N THR A 105 4.97 -11.97 11.18
CA THR A 105 4.54 -13.24 10.58
C THR A 105 3.20 -13.74 11.10
N ALA A 106 2.80 -13.29 12.30
CA ALA A 106 1.52 -13.65 12.90
C ALA A 106 0.34 -13.32 11.96
N GLY A 107 -0.40 -14.35 11.54
CA GLY A 107 -1.62 -14.21 10.74
C GLY A 107 -1.44 -13.91 9.26
N LEU A 108 -0.23 -14.01 8.70
CA LEU A 108 0.03 -13.77 7.27
C LEU A 108 -0.80 -14.68 6.33
N ASP A 109 -1.18 -15.87 6.79
CA ASP A 109 -1.95 -16.87 6.05
C ASP A 109 -3.47 -16.67 6.11
N ILE A 110 -3.97 -15.85 7.05
CA ILE A 110 -5.41 -15.63 7.29
C ILE A 110 -6.10 -15.09 6.03
N PHE A 111 -5.50 -14.10 5.35
CA PHE A 111 -6.11 -13.51 4.15
C PHE A 111 -6.21 -14.52 3.00
N ALA A 112 -5.22 -15.40 2.84
CA ALA A 112 -5.24 -16.45 1.83
C ALA A 112 -6.32 -17.51 2.13
N LYS A 113 -6.39 -17.97 3.39
CA LYS A 113 -7.43 -18.91 3.86
C LYS A 113 -8.83 -18.32 3.68
N PHE A 114 -9.05 -17.07 4.09
CA PHE A 114 -10.33 -16.36 3.89
C PHE A 114 -10.68 -16.23 2.40
N SER A 115 -9.70 -15.87 1.57
CA SER A 115 -9.90 -15.73 0.12
C SER A 115 -10.32 -17.05 -0.53
N ALA A 116 -9.73 -18.18 -0.10
CA ALA A 116 -10.12 -19.50 -0.58
C ALA A 116 -11.55 -19.86 -0.14
N TYR A 117 -11.89 -19.59 1.13
CA TYR A 117 -13.22 -19.84 1.68
C TYR A 117 -14.32 -19.08 0.93
N ILE A 118 -14.20 -17.76 0.77
CA ILE A 118 -15.27 -16.94 0.19
C ILE A 118 -15.46 -17.15 -1.32
N LYS A 119 -14.42 -17.63 -2.02
CA LYS A 119 -14.47 -17.94 -3.46
C LYS A 119 -14.92 -19.37 -3.75
N ASN A 120 -15.01 -20.23 -2.73
CA ASN A 120 -15.40 -21.62 -2.93
C ASN A 120 -16.86 -21.68 -3.41
N SER A 121 -17.06 -22.22 -4.60
CA SER A 121 -18.39 -22.41 -5.21
C SER A 121 -18.93 -23.82 -5.02
N ASN A 122 -18.15 -24.74 -4.43
CA ASN A 122 -18.54 -26.13 -4.18
C ASN A 122 -18.71 -26.39 -2.67
N PRO A 123 -19.94 -26.61 -2.17
CA PRO A 123 -20.20 -26.86 -0.75
C PRO A 123 -19.46 -28.07 -0.19
N ASP A 124 -19.18 -29.07 -1.03
CA ASP A 124 -18.59 -30.36 -0.65
C ASP A 124 -17.05 -30.34 -0.58
N ASN A 125 -16.42 -29.28 -1.10
CA ASN A 125 -14.95 -29.13 -1.13
C ASN A 125 -14.46 -28.04 -0.16
N GLN A 126 -15.00 -28.02 1.05
CA GLN A 126 -14.47 -27.18 2.12
C GLN A 126 -13.17 -27.80 2.63
N SER A 127 -12.04 -27.27 2.17
CA SER A 127 -10.75 -27.59 2.79
C SER A 127 -10.83 -27.22 4.28
N PRO A 128 -10.44 -28.11 5.21
CA PRO A 128 -10.46 -27.76 6.62
C PRO A 128 -9.62 -26.50 6.84
N ILE A 129 -10.17 -25.54 7.57
CA ILE A 129 -9.40 -24.39 8.06
C ILE A 129 -8.35 -24.99 9.01
N ALA A 130 -7.13 -25.19 8.51
CA ALA A 130 -6.04 -25.69 9.34
C ALA A 130 -5.77 -24.65 10.44
N ASN A 131 -6.00 -25.07 11.68
CA ASN A 131 -5.62 -24.33 12.89
C ASN A 131 -4.11 -24.38 13.10
#